data_AF-A0A6C0CE37-F1
#
_entry.id   AF-A0A6C0CE37-F1
#
_cell.length_a   1.000
_cell.length_b   1.000
_cell.length_c   1.000
_cell.angle_alpha   90.00
_cell.angle_beta   90.00
_cell.angle_gamma   90.00
#
_symmetry.space_group_name_H-M   'P 1'
#
loop_
_entity.id
_entity.type
_entity.pdbx_description
1 polymer ?
#
loop_
_entity_poly.entity_id
_entity_poly.type
_entity_poly.pdbx_seq_one_letter_code
_entity_poly.pdbx_strand_id
1 'polypeptide(L)'
;MDEDCFAIPDIAKNASDMAAIDTCIFKSTHYDIANVVHIYLKDRHRYTENNIWEYLKTDATTKNQSWEIDVDNKELIFSIRTIVCNAFTERSLYWENAKDGSGSGGSGGSGGSGGSGGSGDSCGYSRYLDTDIISVKLLNISSKLKDNKYICVLIKECKQFFI
;
A
#
# COMPACT_ATOMS: atom_id res chain seq x y z
N MET A 1 -1.21 -33.74 4.91
CA MET A 1 -0.62 -32.60 4.17
C MET A 1 -1.53 -31.46 4.47
N ASP A 2 -1.29 -30.84 5.60
CA ASP A 2 -2.13 -29.78 6.15
C ASP A 2 -1.85 -28.52 5.33
N GLU A 3 -2.83 -28.16 4.51
CA GLU A 3 -2.90 -26.84 3.88
C GLU A 3 -3.27 -25.83 4.98
N ASP A 4 -2.30 -25.48 5.82
CA ASP A 4 -2.36 -24.30 6.66
C ASP A 4 -2.33 -23.08 5.73
N CYS A 5 -3.52 -22.74 5.24
CA CYS A 5 -3.83 -21.43 4.73
C CYS A 5 -3.38 -20.43 5.79
N PHE A 6 -2.24 -19.78 5.55
CA PHE A 6 -1.89 -18.51 6.18
C PHE A 6 -3.06 -17.58 5.90
N ALA A 7 -4.00 -17.51 6.85
CA ALA A 7 -5.04 -16.51 6.84
C ALA A 7 -4.32 -15.17 6.89
N ILE A 8 -4.16 -14.54 5.73
CA ILE A 8 -3.83 -13.13 5.64
C ILE A 8 -4.94 -12.46 6.45
N PRO A 9 -4.64 -11.84 7.62
CA PRO A 9 -5.69 -11.31 8.47
C PRO A 9 -6.48 -10.32 7.63
N ASP A 10 -7.80 -10.48 7.65
CA ASP A 10 -8.76 -9.60 7.01
C ASP A 10 -8.37 -8.15 7.31
N ILE A 11 -7.70 -7.51 6.35
CA ILE A 11 -7.34 -6.11 6.48
C ILE A 11 -8.63 -5.39 6.16
N ALA A 12 -9.52 -5.29 7.15
CA ALA A 12 -10.58 -4.31 7.18
C ALA A 12 -9.90 -2.94 7.09
N LYS A 13 -9.60 -2.54 5.85
CA LYS A 13 -8.83 -1.36 5.48
C LYS A 13 -9.66 -0.15 5.86
N ASN A 14 -9.25 0.54 6.91
CA ASN A 14 -9.86 1.80 7.26
C ASN A 14 -9.61 2.81 6.12
N ALA A 15 -10.59 3.67 5.83
CA ALA A 15 -10.46 4.69 4.78
C ALA A 15 -9.23 5.60 4.97
N SER A 16 -8.75 5.73 6.21
CA SER A 16 -7.51 6.43 6.57
C SER A 16 -6.26 5.85 5.92
N ASP A 17 -6.19 4.52 5.79
CA ASP A 17 -4.98 3.82 5.35
C ASP A 17 -4.81 4.00 3.83
N MET A 18 -5.93 4.00 3.11
CA MET A 18 -5.97 4.26 1.67
C MET A 18 -5.64 5.73 1.34
N ALA A 19 -6.11 6.68 2.16
CA ALA A 19 -5.79 8.09 1.99
C ALA A 19 -4.29 8.38 2.15
N ALA A 20 -3.59 7.63 3.00
CA ALA A 20 -2.14 7.74 3.16
C ALA A 20 -1.39 7.30 1.90
N ILE A 21 -1.82 6.21 1.26
CA ILE A 21 -1.25 5.76 -0.02
C ILE A 21 -1.47 6.82 -1.09
N ASP A 22 -2.68 7.38 -1.20
CA ASP A 22 -2.97 8.41 -2.19
C ASP A 22 -2.13 9.69 -1.98
N THR A 23 -1.91 10.07 -0.73
CA THR A 23 -1.06 11.22 -0.39
C THR A 23 0.41 10.96 -0.72
N CYS A 24 0.88 9.72 -0.55
CA CYS A 24 2.24 9.30 -0.88
C CYS A 24 2.59 9.47 -2.38
N ILE A 25 1.61 9.49 -3.27
CA ILE A 25 1.80 9.57 -4.73
C ILE A 25 2.30 10.96 -5.18
N PHE A 26 1.97 12.00 -4.41
CA PHE A 26 2.32 13.38 -4.78
C PHE A 26 3.81 13.67 -4.62
N LYS A 27 4.42 13.15 -3.56
CA LYS A 27 5.83 13.40 -3.22
C LYS A 27 6.72 12.19 -3.50
N SER A 28 6.20 10.97 -3.31
CA SER A 28 6.90 9.69 -3.55
C SER A 28 8.31 9.63 -2.97
N THR A 29 8.58 10.36 -1.89
CA THR A 29 9.86 10.33 -1.21
C THR A 29 9.95 9.08 -0.33
N HIS A 30 11.15 8.70 0.08
CA HIS A 30 11.32 7.60 1.03
C HIS A 30 10.59 7.88 2.36
N TYR A 31 10.50 9.14 2.78
CA TYR A 31 9.75 9.56 3.95
C TYR A 31 8.25 9.27 3.82
N ASP A 32 7.63 9.64 2.70
CA ASP A 32 6.19 9.41 2.51
C ASP A 32 5.87 7.92 2.45
N ILE A 33 6.73 7.13 1.80
CA ILE A 33 6.59 5.68 1.71
C ILE A 33 6.80 5.05 3.10
N ALA A 34 7.76 5.54 3.88
CA ALA A 34 7.99 5.08 5.24
C ALA A 34 6.82 5.40 6.19
N ASN A 35 6.16 6.55 6.01
CA ASN A 35 4.93 6.87 6.74
C ASN A 35 3.80 5.89 6.40
N VAL A 36 3.63 5.51 5.12
CA VAL A 36 2.68 4.45 4.73
C VAL A 36 3.05 3.13 5.39
N VAL A 37 4.32 2.73 5.38
CA VAL A 37 4.79 1.52 6.07
C VAL A 37 4.41 1.57 7.55
N HIS A 38 4.65 2.70 8.22
CA HIS A 38 4.27 2.88 9.61
C HIS A 38 2.77 2.67 9.83
N ILE A 39 1.90 3.31 9.03
CA ILE A 39 0.45 3.18 9.16
C ILE A 39 -0.01 1.72 9.06
N TYR A 40 0.58 0.95 8.13
CA TYR A 40 0.20 -0.45 7.91
C TYR A 40 0.82 -1.43 8.93
N LEU A 41 1.95 -1.07 9.55
CA LEU A 41 2.74 -2.01 10.36
C LEU A 41 2.83 -1.63 11.84
N LYS A 42 2.40 -0.45 12.28
CA LYS A 42 2.49 0.04 13.67
C LYS A 42 1.90 -0.90 14.72
N ASP A 43 0.90 -1.69 14.35
CA ASP A 43 0.23 -2.61 15.27
C ASP A 43 0.89 -4.01 15.29
N ARG A 44 1.85 -4.25 14.39
CA ARG A 44 2.53 -5.55 14.21
C ARG A 44 4.03 -5.47 14.42
N HIS A 45 4.60 -4.27 14.33
CA HIS A 45 6.03 -4.02 14.43
C HIS A 45 6.24 -2.83 15.34
N ARG A 46 7.29 -2.89 16.15
CA ARG A 46 7.73 -1.75 16.96
C ARG A 46 9.24 -1.65 16.96
N TYR A 47 9.72 -0.43 17.18
CA TYR A 47 11.12 -0.14 17.32
C TYR A 47 11.40 0.22 18.77
N THR A 48 12.50 -0.29 19.32
CA THR A 48 12.90 -0.06 20.71
C THR A 48 14.19 0.77 20.77
N GLU A 49 14.41 1.47 21.89
CA GLU A 49 15.55 2.38 22.08
C GLU A 49 16.92 1.74 21.85
N ASN A 50 17.02 0.41 21.97
CA ASN A 50 18.24 -0.36 21.77
C ASN A 50 18.59 -0.62 20.29
N ASN A 51 18.00 0.12 19.34
CA ASN A 51 18.12 -0.15 17.90
C ASN A 51 17.56 -1.52 17.47
N ILE A 52 16.64 -2.09 18.25
CA ILE A 52 16.08 -3.43 18.00
C ILE A 52 14.67 -3.28 17.46
N TRP A 53 14.40 -3.96 16.34
CA TRP A 53 13.04 -4.17 15.83
C TRP A 53 12.43 -5.41 16.47
N GLU A 54 11.16 -5.31 16.81
CA GLU A 54 10.37 -6.41 17.32
C GLU A 54 9.08 -6.53 16.53
N TYR A 55 8.59 -7.76 16.38
CA TYR A 55 7.33 -8.06 15.73
C TYR A 55 6.37 -8.75 16.69
N LEU A 56 5.08 -8.51 16.50
CA LEU A 56 4.02 -9.09 17.30
C LEU A 56 3.69 -10.49 16.75
N LYS A 57 4.21 -11.51 17.42
CA LYS A 57 3.86 -12.89 17.11
C LYS A 57 2.56 -13.24 17.81
N THR A 58 1.63 -13.82 17.06
CA THR A 58 0.39 -14.38 17.60
C THR A 58 0.48 -15.89 17.55
N ASP A 59 0.39 -16.54 18.71
CA ASP A 59 0.34 -18.00 18.78
C ASP A 59 -0.96 -18.51 18.18
N ALA A 60 -0.86 -19.42 17.21
CA ALA A 60 -2.01 -19.91 16.45
C ALA A 60 -3.03 -20.66 17.33
N THR A 61 -2.54 -21.35 18.37
CA THR A 61 -3.29 -22.24 19.26
C THR A 61 -3.88 -21.48 20.45
N THR A 62 -3.08 -20.63 21.09
CA THR A 62 -3.49 -19.92 22.31
C THR A 62 -4.04 -18.52 22.06
N LYS A 63 -3.86 -17.98 20.85
CA LYS A 63 -4.17 -16.58 20.48
C LYS A 63 -3.44 -15.54 21.34
N ASN A 64 -2.44 -15.97 22.12
CA ASN A 64 -1.61 -15.08 22.89
C ASN A 64 -0.69 -14.29 21.96
N GLN A 65 -0.46 -13.03 22.30
CA GLN A 65 0.41 -12.14 21.55
C GLN A 65 1.66 -11.85 22.36
N SER A 66 2.82 -12.00 21.73
CA SER A 66 4.11 -11.70 22.34
C SER A 66 5.02 -10.98 21.36
N TRP A 67 5.74 -9.99 21.85
CA TRP A 67 6.76 -9.30 21.08
C TRP A 67 8.03 -10.14 21.02
N GLU A 68 8.50 -10.44 19.82
CA GLU A 68 9.75 -11.16 19.57
C GLU A 68 10.73 -10.28 18.81
N ILE A 69 12.03 -10.46 19.09
CA ILE A 69 13.11 -9.73 18.42
C ILE A 69 13.19 -10.18 16.97
N ASP A 70 13.14 -9.22 16.04
CA ASP A 70 13.26 -9.46 14.61
C ASP A 70 14.73 -9.46 14.18
N VAL A 71 15.37 -10.62 14.28
CA VAL A 71 16.78 -10.79 13.92
C VAL A 71 16.98 -10.54 12.42
N ASP A 72 17.87 -9.61 12.10
CA ASP A 72 18.13 -9.10 10.74
C ASP A 72 16.93 -8.41 10.07
N ASN A 73 15.91 -8.02 10.84
CA ASN A 73 14.67 -7.41 10.35
C ASN A 73 13.92 -8.28 9.32
N LYS A 74 14.00 -9.61 9.41
CA LYS A 74 13.42 -10.54 8.43
C LYS A 74 11.91 -10.43 8.37
N GLU A 75 11.24 -10.34 9.52
CA GLU A 75 9.79 -10.24 9.61
C GLU A 75 9.29 -8.87 9.15
N LEU A 76 10.03 -7.81 9.44
CA LEU A 76 9.75 -6.46 8.94
C LEU A 76 9.91 -6.41 7.42
N ILE A 77 11.00 -6.95 6.87
CA ILE A 77 11.23 -7.07 5.42
C ILE A 77 10.09 -7.86 4.77
N PHE A 78 9.71 -9.01 5.36
CA PHE A 78 8.62 -9.84 4.88
C PHE A 78 7.29 -9.09 4.90
N SER A 79 6.99 -8.37 5.98
CA SER A 79 5.76 -7.59 6.13
C SER A 79 5.68 -6.42 5.14
N ILE A 80 6.79 -5.73 4.88
CA ILE A 80 6.86 -4.70 3.83
C ILE A 80 6.56 -5.32 2.46
N ARG A 81 7.19 -6.45 2.14
CA ARG A 81 7.02 -7.14 0.86
C ARG A 81 5.64 -7.73 0.61
N THR A 82 4.96 -8.12 1.67
CA THR A 82 3.65 -8.77 1.55
C THR A 82 2.56 -7.74 1.78
N ILE A 83 2.45 -7.19 2.98
CA ILE A 83 1.34 -6.33 3.38
C ILE A 83 1.39 -4.99 2.63
N VAL A 84 2.51 -4.28 2.73
CA VAL A 84 2.62 -2.92 2.17
C VAL A 84 2.64 -2.98 0.64
N CYS A 85 3.44 -3.88 0.06
CA CYS A 85 3.47 -4.10 -1.39
C CYS A 85 2.09 -4.46 -1.98
N ASN A 86 1.34 -5.33 -1.30
CA ASN A 86 -0.02 -5.66 -1.73
C ASN A 86 -0.94 -4.46 -1.63
N ALA A 87 -0.85 -3.65 -0.57
CA ALA A 87 -1.65 -2.43 -0.46
C ALA A 87 -1.40 -1.45 -1.62
N PHE A 88 -0.14 -1.21 -1.99
CA PHE A 88 0.20 -0.40 -3.17
C PHE A 88 -0.33 -1.02 -4.48
N THR A 89 -0.25 -2.34 -4.62
CA THR A 89 -0.70 -3.06 -5.81
C THR A 89 -2.22 -3.02 -5.95
N GLU A 90 -2.96 -3.29 -4.88
CA GLU A 90 -4.42 -3.18 -4.84
C GLU A 90 -4.88 -1.74 -5.10
N ARG A 91 -4.19 -0.74 -4.51
CA ARG A 91 -4.53 0.65 -4.76
C ARG A 91 -4.26 1.05 -6.22
N SER A 92 -3.19 0.51 -6.82
CA SER A 92 -2.93 0.67 -8.25
C SER A 92 -4.07 0.10 -9.10
N LEU A 93 -4.54 -1.10 -8.78
CA LEU A 93 -5.66 -1.75 -9.49
C LEU A 93 -6.97 -1.00 -9.31
N TYR A 94 -7.22 -0.43 -8.13
CA TYR A 94 -8.38 0.43 -7.90
C TYR A 94 -8.39 1.61 -8.86
N TRP A 95 -7.27 2.34 -8.97
CA TRP A 95 -7.17 3.50 -9.86
C TRP A 95 -7.21 3.11 -11.33
N GLU A 96 -6.74 1.90 -11.67
CA GLU A 96 -6.87 1.34 -13.01
C GLU A 96 -8.34 1.09 -13.39
N ASN A 97 -9.10 0.45 -12.50
CA ASN A 97 -10.53 0.17 -12.74
C ASN A 97 -11.41 1.43 -12.64
N ALA A 98 -10.99 2.41 -11.85
CA ALA A 98 -11.71 3.68 -11.72
C ALA A 98 -11.71 4.50 -13.03
N LYS A 99 -10.78 4.22 -13.96
CA LYS A 99 -10.76 4.80 -15.31
C LYS A 99 -12.10 4.57 -16.03
N ASP A 100 -12.65 3.37 -15.89
CA ASP A 100 -13.86 2.93 -16.57
C ASP A 100 -15.15 3.36 -15.83
N GLY A 101 -15.03 3.86 -14.59
CA GLY A 101 -16.15 4.21 -13.72
C GLY A 101 -16.77 5.58 -13.95
N SER A 102 -16.18 6.41 -14.82
CA SER A 102 -16.64 7.78 -15.14
C SER A 102 -17.83 7.83 -16.12
N GLY A 103 -18.48 6.70 -16.41
CA GLY A 103 -19.55 6.60 -17.41
C GLY A 103 -20.49 5.42 -17.22
N SER A 104 -21.15 5.31 -16.06
CA SER A 104 -22.26 4.36 -15.89
C SER A 104 -23.57 4.95 -16.44
N GLY A 105 -23.77 4.79 -17.75
CA GLY A 105 -25.06 5.01 -18.40
C GLY A 105 -25.02 4.51 -19.84
N GLY A 106 -25.69 3.38 -20.12
CA GLY A 106 -25.99 3.01 -21.51
C GLY A 106 -25.84 1.53 -21.82
N SER A 107 -26.98 0.88 -21.99
CA SER A 107 -27.12 -0.42 -22.63
C SER A 107 -26.84 -0.33 -24.13
N GLY A 108 -26.08 -1.28 -24.68
CA GLY A 108 -26.15 -1.71 -26.08
C GLY A 108 -25.57 -0.78 -27.16
N GLY A 109 -24.90 -1.37 -28.15
CA GLY A 109 -24.69 -0.72 -29.45
C GLY A 109 -23.28 -0.82 -29.99
N SER A 110 -23.17 -1.52 -31.11
CA SER A 110 -21.99 -1.67 -31.95
C SER A 110 -21.66 -0.38 -32.71
N GLY A 111 -20.37 -0.03 -32.79
CA GLY A 111 -19.78 0.69 -33.93
C GLY A 111 -19.47 2.18 -33.74
N GLY A 112 -18.42 2.63 -34.43
CA GLY A 112 -18.26 4.03 -34.84
C GLY A 112 -17.02 4.76 -34.30
N SER A 113 -16.21 5.25 -35.24
CA SER A 113 -14.98 6.02 -35.09
C SER A 113 -15.21 7.53 -34.89
N GLY A 114 -14.30 8.20 -34.16
CA GLY A 114 -13.91 9.60 -34.39
C GLY A 114 -14.37 10.65 -33.37
N GLY A 115 -13.50 11.66 -33.14
CA GLY A 115 -13.93 13.01 -32.73
C GLY A 115 -13.41 13.54 -31.39
N SER A 116 -12.64 14.63 -31.46
CA SER A 116 -12.14 15.45 -30.36
C SER A 116 -13.19 16.45 -29.84
N GLY A 117 -13.19 16.77 -28.54
CA GLY A 117 -13.95 17.92 -28.00
C GLY A 117 -14.09 17.88 -26.48
N GLY A 118 -13.59 18.91 -25.79
CA GLY A 118 -13.62 19.03 -24.33
C GLY A 118 -14.66 20.01 -23.77
N SER A 119 -14.65 20.10 -22.44
CA SER A 119 -15.24 21.09 -21.52
C SER A 119 -16.58 20.72 -20.86
N GLY A 120 -16.58 20.71 -19.51
CA GLY A 120 -17.78 20.62 -18.68
C GLY A 120 -17.47 20.32 -17.21
N ASP A 121 -17.33 21.37 -16.42
CA ASP A 121 -17.02 21.40 -14.99
C ASP A 121 -17.98 20.60 -14.10
N SER A 122 -17.45 19.85 -13.12
CA SER A 122 -18.11 19.54 -11.83
C SER A 122 -17.12 19.01 -10.78
N CYS A 123 -17.22 19.60 -9.59
CA CYS A 123 -16.71 19.20 -8.27
C CYS A 123 -15.23 18.78 -8.11
N GLY A 124 -14.35 19.72 -7.74
CA GLY A 124 -13.36 19.59 -6.64
C GLY A 124 -12.28 18.48 -6.64
N TYR A 125 -12.34 17.49 -7.51
CA TYR A 125 -11.38 16.38 -7.70
C TYR A 125 -10.62 16.50 -9.05
N SER A 126 -10.75 17.65 -9.72
CA SER A 126 -10.11 18.03 -11.00
C SER A 126 -8.58 18.23 -10.92
N ARG A 127 -7.89 17.47 -10.07
CA ARG A 127 -6.41 17.47 -9.99
C ARG A 127 -5.78 16.08 -9.98
N TYR A 128 -6.56 15.03 -10.18
CA TYR A 128 -6.02 13.73 -10.61
C TYR A 128 -6.03 13.69 -12.14
N LEU A 129 -5.11 14.46 -12.75
CA LEU A 129 -5.08 14.66 -14.20
C LEU A 129 -4.73 13.40 -15.00
N ASP A 130 -4.39 12.29 -14.35
CA ASP A 130 -4.26 11.03 -15.04
C ASP A 130 -4.29 9.88 -14.03
N THR A 131 -5.43 9.22 -13.90
CA THR A 131 -5.55 7.99 -13.12
C THR A 131 -4.52 6.94 -13.55
N ASP A 132 -4.05 7.01 -14.79
CA ASP A 132 -2.98 6.19 -15.35
C ASP A 132 -1.63 6.54 -14.74
N ILE A 133 -1.32 7.83 -14.56
CA ILE A 133 -0.10 8.26 -13.86
C ILE A 133 -0.11 7.79 -12.41
N ILE A 134 -1.28 7.79 -11.76
CA ILE A 134 -1.43 7.30 -10.38
C ILE A 134 -1.16 5.80 -10.32
N SER A 135 -1.84 5.00 -11.14
CA SER A 135 -1.69 3.54 -11.14
C SER A 135 -0.23 3.16 -11.44
N VAL A 136 0.37 3.77 -12.47
CA VAL A 136 1.78 3.55 -12.82
C VAL A 136 2.73 3.94 -11.69
N LYS A 137 2.52 5.08 -11.01
CA LYS A 137 3.36 5.48 -9.87
C LYS A 137 3.25 4.50 -8.70
N LEU A 138 2.04 4.06 -8.36
CA LEU A 138 1.81 3.07 -7.30
C LEU A 138 2.47 1.74 -7.63
N LEU A 139 2.33 1.28 -8.87
CA LEU A 139 2.94 0.05 -9.35
C LEU A 139 4.48 0.14 -9.32
N ASN A 140 5.04 1.31 -9.68
CA ASN A 140 6.48 1.54 -9.60
C ASN A 140 6.99 1.50 -8.15
N ILE A 141 6.23 2.04 -7.19
CA ILE A 141 6.57 1.92 -5.76
C ILE A 141 6.50 0.45 -5.32
N SER A 142 5.42 -0.26 -5.67
CA SER A 142 5.28 -1.70 -5.41
C SER A 142 6.47 -2.50 -5.96
N SER A 143 6.94 -2.20 -7.17
CA SER A 143 8.13 -2.82 -7.77
C SER A 143 9.40 -2.56 -6.94
N LYS A 144 9.62 -1.31 -6.49
CA LYS A 144 10.75 -0.95 -5.61
C LYS A 144 10.71 -1.68 -4.27
N LEU A 145 9.52 -1.89 -3.69
CA LEU A 145 9.34 -2.62 -2.44
C LEU A 145 9.68 -4.11 -2.54
N LYS A 146 9.98 -4.63 -3.74
CA LYS A 146 10.52 -5.99 -3.92
C LYS A 146 12.05 -6.03 -3.84
N ASP A 147 12.72 -4.90 -4.06
CA ASP A 147 14.18 -4.78 -4.04
C ASP A 147 14.74 -4.71 -2.60
N ASN A 148 15.64 -5.63 -2.26
CA ASN A 148 16.26 -5.70 -0.93
C ASN A 148 16.99 -4.41 -0.53
N LYS A 149 17.72 -3.80 -1.47
CA LYS A 149 18.53 -2.62 -1.20
C LYS A 149 17.63 -1.43 -0.90
N TYR A 150 16.52 -1.30 -1.63
CA TYR A 150 15.50 -0.29 -1.39
C TYR A 150 14.83 -0.47 -0.03
N ILE A 151 14.41 -1.68 0.33
CA ILE A 151 13.80 -1.97 1.64
C ILE A 151 14.76 -1.59 2.78
N CYS A 152 16.06 -1.89 2.66
CA CYS A 152 17.05 -1.51 3.67
C CYS A 152 17.17 0.01 3.86
N VAL A 153 17.02 0.81 2.79
CA VAL A 153 16.96 2.28 2.90
C VAL A 153 15.67 2.69 3.59
N LEU A 154 14.55 2.07 3.21
CA LEU A 154 13.24 2.38 3.76
C LEU A 154 13.14 2.07 5.26
N ILE A 155 13.69 0.95 5.73
CA ILE A 155 13.71 0.59 7.16
C ILE A 155 14.44 1.65 7.99
N LYS A 156 15.48 2.29 7.45
CA LYS A 156 16.18 3.39 8.14
C LYS A 156 15.27 4.61 8.29
N GLU A 157 14.52 4.95 7.26
CA GLU A 157 13.54 6.03 7.28
C GLU A 157 12.34 5.71 8.18
N CYS A 158 11.95 4.44 8.29
CA CYS A 158 10.86 4.02 9.16
C CYS A 158 11.13 4.32 10.63
N LYS A 159 12.40 4.27 11.08
CA LYS A 159 12.75 4.45 12.50
C LYS A 159 12.11 5.70 13.12
N GLN A 160 12.10 6.83 12.40
CA GLN A 160 11.56 8.09 12.93
C GLN A 160 10.04 8.06 13.24
N PHE A 161 9.31 7.10 12.68
CA PHE A 161 7.87 6.95 12.89
C PHE A 161 7.51 5.93 13.99
N PHE A 162 8.46 5.12 14.43
CA PHE A 162 8.25 4.05 15.43
C PHE A 162 8.92 4.37 16.78
N ILE A 163 9.35 5.62 16.99
CA ILE A 163 9.84 6.16 18.27
C ILE A 163 8.66 6.61 19.13
#